data_AF-A0A1H3K2W0-F1
#
_entry.id   AF-A0A1H3K2W0-F1
#
_cell.length_a   1.000
_cell.length_b   1.000
_cell.length_c   1.000
_cell.angle_alpha   90.00
_cell.angle_beta   90.00
_cell.angle_gamma   90.00
#
_symmetry.space_group_name_H-M   'P 1'
#
loop_
_entity.id
_entity.type
_entity.pdbx_description
1 polymer ?
#
loop_
_entity_poly.entity_id
_entity_poly.type
_entity_poly.pdbx_seq_one_letter_code
_entity_poly.pdbx_strand_id
1 'polypeptide(L)'
;MNETQGYAVFFFPQALEALGEAIRPYLLDGPGGPHVLCKEIDTGGAFTEMTLEGRTSEGRDLTLELMVPGNMVRMIVSAHGEGSFGFGPRIARPAAKPASAPAAAPASAPAPAQPQSPPAVPTPQAPAPAVPDAPAPVIAGDDKPK
;
A
#
# COMPACT_ATOMS: atom_id res chain seq x y z
N MET A 1 -17.02 29.01 -5.43
CA MET A 1 -15.59 29.35 -5.54
C MET A 1 -14.86 28.09 -5.13
N ASN A 2 -14.33 27.32 -6.09
CA ASN A 2 -13.67 26.04 -5.81
C ASN A 2 -12.22 26.34 -5.45
N GLU A 3 -11.88 26.31 -4.16
CA GLU A 3 -10.50 26.12 -3.74
C GLU A 3 -9.97 24.89 -4.48
N THR A 4 -9.04 25.11 -5.42
CA THR A 4 -8.41 24.03 -6.18
C THR A 4 -7.40 23.37 -5.25
N GLN A 5 -7.89 22.47 -4.39
CA GLN A 5 -7.08 21.57 -3.60
C GLN A 5 -6.95 20.26 -4.38
N GLY A 6 -5.72 19.87 -4.69
CA GLY A 6 -5.46 18.62 -5.40
C GLY A 6 -4.01 18.45 -5.78
N TYR A 7 -3.76 17.43 -6.59
CA TYR A 7 -2.43 17.02 -7.02
C TYR A 7 -2.40 16.90 -8.54
N ALA A 8 -1.33 17.39 -9.15
CA ALA A 8 -0.99 17.12 -10.54
C ALA A 8 0.08 16.03 -10.60
N VAL A 9 -0.24 14.90 -11.23
CA VAL A 9 0.65 13.75 -11.36
C VAL A 9 1.17 13.67 -12.79
N PHE A 10 2.49 13.81 -12.93
CA PHE A 10 3.19 13.73 -14.19
C PHE A 10 3.77 12.33 -14.34
N PHE A 11 3.61 11.76 -15.53
CA PHE A 11 4.12 10.42 -15.86
C PHE A 11 5.41 10.52 -16.68
N PHE A 12 6.21 9.45 -16.67
CA PHE A 12 7.29 9.30 -17.64
C PHE A 12 6.70 9.03 -19.04
N PRO A 13 7.39 9.39 -20.13
CA PRO A 13 6.91 9.11 -21.49
C PRO A 13 6.56 7.64 -21.72
N GLN A 14 7.40 6.72 -21.23
CA GLN A 14 7.19 5.27 -21.32
C GLN A 14 5.90 4.81 -20.59
N ALA A 15 5.53 5.49 -19.50
CA ALA A 15 4.29 5.20 -18.79
C ALA A 15 3.07 5.66 -19.59
N LEU A 16 3.16 6.78 -20.32
CA LEU A 16 2.11 7.22 -21.21
C LEU A 16 1.95 6.28 -22.40
N GLU A 17 3.02 5.65 -22.88
CA GLU A 17 2.92 4.61 -23.91
C GLU A 17 2.23 3.35 -23.38
N ALA A 18 2.52 2.95 -22.14
CA ALA A 18 1.95 1.75 -21.52
C ALA A 18 0.50 1.93 -21.05
N LEU A 19 0.18 3.05 -20.41
CA LEU A 19 -1.15 3.36 -19.84
C LEU A 19 -2.08 4.06 -20.85
N GLY A 20 -1.52 4.49 -21.99
CA GLY A 20 -1.98 5.63 -22.78
C GLY A 20 -3.40 5.67 -23.31
N GLU A 21 -4.08 4.55 -23.46
CA GLU A 21 -5.50 4.53 -23.84
C GLU A 21 -6.41 4.61 -22.61
N ALA A 22 -6.03 3.95 -21.51
CA ALA A 22 -6.86 3.84 -20.31
C ALA A 22 -6.96 5.17 -19.55
N ILE A 23 -5.85 5.93 -19.49
CA ILE A 23 -5.78 7.18 -18.74
C ILE A 23 -6.02 8.42 -19.62
N ARG A 24 -6.12 8.26 -20.95
CA ARG A 24 -6.27 9.37 -21.90
C ARG A 24 -7.40 10.34 -21.58
N PRO A 25 -8.60 9.88 -21.19
CA PRO A 25 -9.71 10.78 -20.89
C PRO A 25 -9.46 11.70 -19.68
N TYR A 26 -8.47 11.37 -18.86
CA TYR A 26 -8.14 12.08 -17.62
C TYR A 26 -6.82 12.85 -17.72
N LEU A 27 -6.10 12.71 -18.85
CA LEU A 27 -4.88 13.46 -19.10
C LEU A 27 -5.21 14.89 -19.51
N LEU A 28 -4.50 15.82 -18.87
CA LEU A 28 -4.54 17.24 -19.13
C LEU A 28 -3.17 17.67 -19.65
N ASP A 29 -3.18 18.48 -20.70
CA ASP A 29 -1.96 19.10 -21.21
C ASP A 29 -1.69 20.40 -20.45
N GLY A 30 -0.44 20.57 -20.01
CA GLY A 30 0.02 21.77 -19.35
C GLY A 30 1.47 22.12 -19.72
N PRO A 31 1.97 23.29 -19.30
CA PRO A 31 3.33 23.73 -19.60
C PRO A 31 4.42 22.75 -19.14
N GLY A 32 4.14 21.95 -18.09
CA GLY A 32 5.04 20.91 -17.58
C GLY A 32 4.88 19.53 -18.24
N GLY A 33 4.02 19.42 -19.26
CA GLY A 33 3.67 18.19 -19.94
C GLY A 33 2.30 17.60 -19.53
N PRO A 34 1.95 16.44 -20.11
CA PRO A 34 0.73 15.71 -19.80
C PRO A 34 0.72 15.24 -18.34
N HIS A 35 -0.38 15.52 -17.64
CA HIS A 35 -0.57 15.18 -16.23
C HIS A 35 -2.01 14.82 -15.92
N VAL A 36 -2.23 14.11 -14.81
CA VAL A 36 -3.56 13.82 -14.27
C VAL A 36 -3.79 14.68 -13.04
N LEU A 37 -4.95 15.33 -12.96
CA LEU A 37 -5.40 16.03 -11.75
C LEU A 37 -6.18 15.09 -10.85
N CYS A 38 -5.76 15.02 -9.59
CA CYS A 38 -6.31 14.13 -8.56
C CYS A 38 -6.68 14.95 -7.33
N LYS A 39 -7.66 14.50 -6.56
CA LYS A 39 -8.00 15.10 -5.27
C LYS A 39 -7.13 14.56 -4.14
N GLU A 40 -6.88 13.26 -4.14
CA GLU A 40 -6.11 12.55 -3.11
C GLU A 40 -5.10 11.61 -3.77
N ILE A 41 -3.98 11.39 -3.08
CA ILE A 41 -2.93 10.46 -3.48
C ILE A 41 -2.44 9.69 -2.25
N ASP A 42 -2.27 8.37 -2.38
CA ASP A 42 -1.53 7.51 -1.45
C ASP A 42 -0.35 6.85 -2.18
N THR A 43 0.85 7.00 -1.63
CA THR A 43 2.09 6.39 -2.15
C THR A 43 2.69 5.37 -1.17
N GLY A 44 1.91 4.91 -0.18
CA GLY A 44 2.36 3.98 0.86
C GLY A 44 2.49 2.52 0.39
N GLY A 45 1.92 2.19 -0.76
CA GLY A 45 1.89 0.83 -1.33
C GLY A 45 2.81 0.61 -2.52
N ALA A 46 2.64 -0.53 -3.19
CA ALA A 46 3.33 -0.85 -4.44
C ALA A 46 2.84 0.01 -5.62
N PHE A 47 1.61 0.51 -5.51
CA PHE A 47 0.98 1.41 -6.46
C PHE A 47 0.81 2.78 -5.81
N THR A 48 0.92 3.82 -6.63
CA THR A 48 0.42 5.15 -6.34
C THR A 48 -1.09 5.13 -6.60
N GLU A 49 -1.86 5.22 -5.53
CA GLU A 49 -3.31 5.26 -5.55
C GLU A 49 -3.74 6.72 -5.67
N MET A 50 -4.61 7.02 -6.63
CA MET A 50 -5.04 8.38 -6.91
C MET A 50 -6.57 8.43 -7.01
N THR A 51 -7.19 9.36 -6.31
CA THR A 51 -8.63 9.58 -6.38
C THR A 51 -8.92 10.74 -7.32
N LEU A 52 -9.59 10.46 -8.43
CA LEU A 52 -10.00 11.47 -9.41
C LEU A 52 -11.49 11.76 -9.28
N GLU A 53 -11.86 13.03 -9.44
CA GLU A 53 -13.24 13.45 -9.60
C GLU A 53 -13.47 13.81 -11.07
N GLY A 54 -14.40 13.11 -11.70
CA GLY A 54 -14.78 13.31 -13.09
C GLY A 54 -16.28 13.46 -13.24
N ARG A 55 -16.71 13.65 -14.49
CA ARG A 55 -18.12 13.56 -14.86
C ARG A 55 -18.30 12.54 -15.96
N THR A 56 -19.36 11.75 -15.86
CA THR A 56 -19.75 10.83 -16.92
C THR A 56 -20.30 11.62 -18.12
N SER A 57 -20.45 10.96 -19.26
CA SER A 57 -21.12 11.52 -20.45
C SER A 57 -22.56 11.97 -20.19
N GLU A 58 -23.18 11.48 -19.12
CA GLU A 58 -24.53 11.83 -18.66
C GLU A 58 -24.54 13.01 -17.68
N GLY A 59 -23.39 13.61 -17.40
CA GLY A 59 -23.25 14.75 -16.48
C GLY A 59 -23.33 14.37 -15.00
N ARG A 60 -23.30 13.07 -14.67
CA ARG A 60 -23.21 12.59 -13.28
C ARG A 60 -21.79 12.78 -12.78
N ASP A 61 -21.63 13.21 -11.53
CA ASP A 61 -20.32 13.21 -10.88
C ASP A 61 -19.90 11.74 -10.63
N LEU A 62 -18.66 11.42 -10.99
CA LEU A 62 -18.03 10.12 -10.84
C LEU A 62 -16.73 10.29 -10.07
N THR A 63 -16.60 9.59 -8.96
CA THR A 63 -15.31 9.43 -8.27
C THR A 63 -14.71 8.10 -8.71
N LEU A 64 -13.48 8.12 -9.20
CA LEU A 64 -12.76 6.92 -9.60
C LEU A 64 -11.40 6.86 -8.90
N GLU A 65 -10.95 5.63 -8.66
CA GLU A 65 -9.65 5.34 -8.06
C GLU A 65 -8.75 4.74 -9.13
N LEU A 66 -7.60 5.37 -9.35
CA LEU A 66 -6.61 4.97 -10.34
C LEU A 66 -5.34 4.54 -9.60
N MET A 67 -4.97 3.28 -9.77
CA MET A 67 -3.74 2.71 -9.20
C MET A 67 -2.68 2.61 -10.30
N VAL A 68 -1.56 3.30 -10.10
CA VAL A 68 -0.44 3.31 -11.07
C VAL A 68 0.85 2.84 -10.39
N PRO A 69 1.66 1.95 -10.99
CA PRO A 69 2.96 1.60 -10.44
C PRO A 69 3.82 2.84 -10.17
N GLY A 70 4.43 2.95 -8.99
CA GLY A 70 5.18 4.15 -8.61
C GLY A 70 6.34 4.50 -9.55
N ASN A 71 6.94 3.49 -10.20
CA ASN A 71 8.02 3.67 -11.18
C ASN A 71 7.56 4.33 -12.50
N MET A 72 6.26 4.43 -12.74
CA MET A 72 5.68 5.11 -13.90
C MET A 72 5.44 6.61 -13.65
N VAL A 73 5.43 7.03 -12.38
CA VAL A 73 5.21 8.42 -11.97
C VAL A 73 6.54 9.17 -11.96
N ARG A 74 6.61 10.27 -12.70
CA ARG A 74 7.78 11.15 -12.78
C ARG A 74 7.82 12.16 -11.63
N MET A 75 6.68 12.77 -11.35
CA MET A 75 6.60 13.87 -10.39
C MET A 75 5.14 14.07 -9.93
N ILE A 76 4.97 14.39 -8.66
CA ILE A 76 3.67 14.74 -8.06
C ILE A 76 3.78 16.17 -7.53
N VAL A 77 2.87 17.04 -7.93
CA VAL A 77 2.83 18.45 -7.52
C VAL A 77 1.53 18.69 -6.78
N SER A 78 1.60 19.12 -5.52
CA SER A 78 0.42 19.55 -4.79
C SER A 78 0.07 21.00 -5.14
N ALA A 79 -1.18 21.22 -5.52
CA ALA A 79 -1.76 22.54 -5.72
C ALA A 79 -2.71 22.80 -4.54
N HIS A 80 -2.31 23.71 -3.66
CA HIS A 80 -3.19 24.23 -2.61
C HIS A 80 -3.28 25.74 -2.81
N GLY A 81 -4.51 26.26 -2.90
CA GLY A 81 -4.74 27.69 -2.72
C GLY A 81 -4.40 28.08 -1.29
N GLU A 82 -3.57 29.13 -1.12
CA GLU A 82 -3.22 29.82 0.13
C GLU A 82 -3.24 28.94 1.41
N GLY A 83 -2.09 28.33 1.74
CA GLY A 83 -1.76 28.05 3.15
C GLY A 83 -1.45 26.61 3.57
N SER A 84 -1.46 25.62 2.68
CA SER A 84 -1.22 24.21 3.08
C SER A 84 -0.41 23.46 2.02
N PHE A 85 0.88 23.71 1.89
CA PHE A 85 1.76 22.93 1.00
C PHE A 85 2.56 21.88 1.80
N GLY A 86 2.37 20.59 1.54
CA GLY A 86 3.20 19.50 2.07
C GLY A 86 2.47 18.17 2.32
N PHE A 87 3.23 17.11 2.64
CA PHE A 87 2.71 15.88 3.24
C PHE A 87 2.29 16.18 4.69
N GLY A 88 1.10 16.76 4.86
CA GLY A 88 0.56 17.07 6.18
C GLY A 88 0.45 15.81 7.04
N PRO A 89 0.67 15.90 8.36
CA PRO A 89 0.44 14.77 9.25
C PRO A 89 -0.97 14.23 8.99
N ARG A 90 -1.14 12.90 8.88
CA ARG A 90 -2.47 12.29 8.93
C ARG A 90 -3.16 12.87 10.16
N ILE A 91 -4.15 13.74 9.94
CA ILE A 91 -5.01 14.18 11.03
C ILE A 91 -5.70 12.90 11.46
N ALA A 92 -5.20 12.29 12.53
CA ALA A 92 -5.86 11.20 13.17
C ALA A 92 -7.27 11.72 13.44
N ARG A 93 -8.27 11.12 12.76
CA ARG A 93 -9.67 11.30 13.11
C ARG A 93 -9.72 11.21 14.63
N PRO A 94 -10.20 12.25 15.35
CA PRO A 94 -10.21 12.19 16.80
C PRO A 94 -10.93 10.90 17.17
N ALA A 95 -10.19 10.01 17.84
CA ALA A 95 -10.77 8.79 18.38
C ALA A 95 -11.99 9.23 19.16
N ALA A 96 -13.15 8.70 18.78
CA ALA A 96 -14.39 8.94 19.51
C ALA A 96 -14.07 8.70 20.98
N LYS A 97 -14.20 9.77 21.77
CA LYS A 97 -13.98 9.81 23.21
C LYS A 97 -14.58 8.54 23.81
N PRO A 98 -13.82 7.65 24.47
CA PRO A 98 -14.44 6.55 25.17
C PRO A 98 -15.36 7.15 26.22
N ALA A 99 -16.66 6.99 26.02
CA ALA A 99 -17.66 7.33 27.00
C ALA A 99 -17.28 6.61 28.29
N SER A 100 -17.08 7.38 29.35
CA SER A 100 -16.84 6.89 30.69
C SER A 100 -17.92 5.87 31.04
N ALA A 101 -17.54 4.61 31.18
CA ALA A 101 -18.42 3.58 31.72
C ALA A 101 -18.73 3.95 33.19
N PRO A 102 -20.00 3.89 33.64
CA PRO A 102 -20.30 4.03 35.04
C PRO A 102 -19.76 2.83 35.82
N ALA A 103 -19.23 3.12 36.99
CA ALA A 103 -18.59 2.20 37.92
C ALA A 103 -19.44 0.95 38.18
N ALA A 104 -18.89 -0.22 37.86
CA ALA A 104 -19.41 -1.50 38.31
C ALA A 104 -18.97 -1.75 39.77
N ALA A 105 -19.95 -2.01 40.62
CA ALA A 105 -19.81 -2.46 42.00
C ALA A 105 -19.00 -3.78 42.11
N PRO A 106 -18.35 -4.06 43.26
CA PRO A 106 -17.29 -5.06 43.35
C PRO A 106 -17.84 -6.49 43.29
N ALA A 107 -17.32 -7.28 42.35
CA ALA A 107 -17.53 -8.72 42.31
C ALA A 107 -16.46 -9.46 43.12
N SER A 108 -16.95 -10.44 43.87
CA SER A 108 -16.36 -11.39 44.80
C SER A 108 -14.89 -11.81 44.67
N ALA A 109 -14.34 -12.09 45.87
CA ALA A 109 -13.02 -12.58 46.26
C ALA A 109 -12.28 -13.58 45.34
N PRO A 110 -10.93 -13.61 45.40
CA PRO A 110 -10.10 -14.52 44.62
C PRO A 110 -10.12 -15.94 45.21
N ALA A 111 -10.35 -16.94 44.35
CA ALA A 111 -10.04 -18.33 44.65
C ALA A 111 -8.52 -18.58 44.49
N PRO A 112 -7.86 -19.31 45.42
CA PRO A 112 -6.42 -19.52 45.36
C PRO A 112 -5.99 -20.41 44.19
N ALA A 113 -4.89 -20.02 43.54
CA ALA A 113 -4.24 -20.76 42.47
C ALA A 113 -3.66 -22.10 42.98
N GLN A 114 -4.02 -23.19 42.31
CA GLN A 114 -3.31 -24.47 42.47
C GLN A 114 -1.97 -24.42 41.72
N PRO A 115 -0.86 -24.94 42.29
CA PRO A 115 0.43 -24.98 41.62
C PRO A 115 0.39 -25.92 40.41
N GLN A 116 0.64 -25.39 39.22
CA GLN A 116 0.89 -26.20 38.03
C GLN A 116 2.33 -26.71 38.08
N SER A 117 2.48 -28.04 38.03
CA SER A 117 3.77 -28.73 37.94
C SER A 117 4.56 -28.29 36.70
N PRO A 118 5.90 -28.15 36.79
CA PRO A 118 6.70 -27.66 35.69
C PRO A 118 6.75 -28.66 34.52
N PRO A 119 6.80 -28.19 33.26
CA PRO A 119 7.00 -29.04 32.10
C PRO A 119 8.39 -29.69 32.13
N ALA A 120 8.41 -30.99 31.88
CA ALA A 120 9.62 -31.81 31.82
C ALA A 120 10.57 -31.33 30.72
N VAL A 121 11.83 -31.15 31.10
CA VAL A 121 12.95 -30.87 30.20
C VAL A 121 13.19 -32.09 29.31
N PRO A 122 13.12 -32.02 27.97
CA PRO A 122 13.55 -33.12 27.13
C PRO A 122 15.09 -33.18 27.14
N THR A 123 15.58 -34.35 27.54
CA THR A 123 16.98 -34.79 27.62
C THR A 123 17.67 -34.70 26.25
N PRO A 124 18.98 -34.35 26.17
CA PRO A 124 19.72 -34.36 24.91
C PRO A 124 19.91 -35.81 24.40
N GLN A 125 19.36 -36.13 23.23
CA GLN A 125 19.71 -37.37 22.52
C GLN A 125 21.00 -37.15 21.72
N ALA A 126 22.02 -37.93 22.07
CA ALA A 126 23.25 -38.14 21.32
C ALA A 126 22.99 -38.94 20.01
N PRO A 127 23.92 -38.93 19.04
CA PRO A 127 23.63 -38.97 17.61
C PRO A 127 23.40 -40.38 17.05
N ALA A 128 22.56 -40.47 16.01
CA ALA A 128 22.34 -41.65 15.18
C ALA A 128 22.69 -41.33 13.70
N PRO A 129 22.97 -42.35 12.87
CA PRO A 129 24.11 -42.43 11.95
C PRO A 129 23.94 -41.76 10.58
N ALA A 130 25.08 -41.59 9.92
CA ALA A 130 25.26 -41.13 8.54
C ALA A 130 24.33 -41.84 7.54
N VAL A 131 23.61 -41.04 6.74
CA VAL A 131 22.94 -41.49 5.52
C VAL A 131 23.94 -41.38 4.36
N PRO A 132 24.27 -42.48 3.67
CA PRO A 132 25.15 -42.44 2.51
C PRO A 132 24.46 -41.89 1.26
N ASP A 133 25.25 -41.10 0.53
CA ASP A 133 25.33 -40.96 -0.93
C ASP A 133 24.04 -40.63 -1.72
N ALA A 134 23.94 -39.37 -2.12
CA ALA A 134 23.07 -38.92 -3.21
C ALA A 134 23.72 -39.26 -4.55
N PRO A 135 23.02 -39.90 -5.51
CA PRO A 135 23.53 -40.01 -6.87
C PRO A 135 23.47 -38.65 -7.58
N ALA A 136 24.57 -38.31 -8.24
CA ALA A 136 24.82 -37.05 -8.94
C ALA A 136 23.81 -36.79 -10.08
N PRO A 137 23.51 -35.51 -10.38
CA PRO A 137 22.75 -35.14 -11.58
C PRO A 137 23.60 -35.38 -12.82
N VAL A 138 23.07 -36.17 -13.75
CA VAL A 138 23.64 -36.40 -15.08
C VAL A 138 23.61 -35.10 -15.88
N ILE A 139 24.80 -34.59 -16.16
CA ILE A 139 25.04 -33.49 -17.09
C ILE A 139 25.00 -34.10 -18.50
N ALA A 140 23.91 -33.86 -19.23
CA ALA A 140 23.84 -34.20 -20.65
C ALA A 140 24.66 -33.15 -21.43
N GLY A 141 25.72 -33.64 -22.07
CA GLY A 141 26.70 -32.86 -22.79
C GLY A 141 26.18 -32.21 -24.07
N ASP A 142 26.81 -31.07 -24.34
CA ASP A 142 26.91 -30.37 -25.61
C ASP A 142 27.50 -31.32 -26.67
N ASP A 143 26.75 -31.61 -27.75
CA ASP A 143 27.32 -32.16 -28.99
C ASP A 143 26.85 -31.31 -30.16
N LYS A 144 27.82 -30.64 -30.79
CA LYS A 144 27.76 -29.97 -32.09
C LYS A 144 29.21 -29.89 -32.61
N PRO A 145 29.49 -29.73 -33.91
CA PRO A 145 28.89 -30.25 -35.16
C PRO A 145 29.89 -31.11 -35.97
N LYS A 146 29.42 -31.78 -37.04
CA LYS A 146 30.08 -31.76 -38.36
C LYS A 146 29.11 -32.11 -39.48
#